data_AF-A0A7D9DEP9-F1
#
_entry.id   AF-A0A7D9DEP9-F1
#
_cell.length_a   1.000
_cell.length_b   1.000
_cell.length_c   1.000
_cell.angle_alpha   90.00
_cell.angle_beta   90.00
_cell.angle_gamma   90.00
#
_symmetry.space_group_name_H-M   'P 1'
#
loop_
_entity.id
_entity.type
_entity.pdbx_description
1 polymer ?
#
loop_
_entity_poly.entity_id
_entity_poly.type
_entity_poly.pdbx_seq_one_letter_code
_entity_poly.pdbx_strand_id
1 'polypeptide(L)'
;MDDVIAWMKSSISKRQKSLHKYGRNSQAYRFWRNKVQRDVKLARRKSYANSVQKLKSANPSRWWKEVKSIGGLSSRESWVHQLLSEVNPTCEDLAESYNGYLVGLTSHFKPLLECTDDQETEVPNYLLVNIGQVYSVLRTS
;
A
#
# COMPACT_ATOMS: atom_id res chain seq x y z
N MET A 1 -23.19 -17.18 11.72
CA MET A 1 -22.34 -16.03 11.32
C MET A 1 -23.18 -14.97 10.59
N ASP A 2 -24.24 -15.41 9.93
CA ASP A 2 -25.18 -14.59 9.14
C ASP A 2 -25.97 -13.57 9.97
N ASP A 3 -26.37 -13.94 11.19
CA ASP A 3 -27.05 -13.00 12.10
C ASP A 3 -26.18 -11.79 12.42
N VAL A 4 -24.86 -11.99 12.55
CA VAL A 4 -23.88 -10.92 12.83
C VAL A 4 -23.80 -9.92 11.66
N ILE A 5 -23.89 -10.44 10.44
CA ILE A 5 -23.83 -9.63 9.22
C ILE A 5 -25.16 -8.88 9.03
N ALA A 6 -26.28 -9.53 9.32
CA ALA A 6 -27.61 -8.94 9.21
C ALA A 6 -27.82 -7.72 10.13
N TRP A 7 -27.44 -7.81 11.41
CA TRP A 7 -27.62 -6.68 12.34
C TRP A 7 -26.69 -5.49 12.01
N MET A 8 -25.48 -5.75 11.50
CA MET A 8 -24.55 -4.69 11.11
C MET A 8 -25.03 -3.97 9.84
N LYS A 9 -25.51 -4.73 8.85
CA LYS A 9 -26.20 -4.17 7.66
C LYS A 9 -27.41 -3.31 8.06
N SER A 10 -28.22 -3.77 9.03
CA SER A 10 -29.35 -2.99 9.56
C SER A 10 -28.89 -1.65 10.18
N SER A 11 -27.82 -1.66 10.97
CA SER A 11 -27.29 -0.45 11.61
C SER A 11 -26.69 0.54 10.58
N ILE A 12 -26.04 0.03 9.53
CA ILE A 12 -25.55 0.85 8.40
C ILE A 12 -26.71 1.48 7.64
N SER A 13 -27.77 0.72 7.35
CA SER A 13 -28.97 1.24 6.70
C SER A 13 -29.63 2.35 7.52
N LYS A 14 -29.75 2.17 8.84
CA LYS A 14 -30.29 3.20 9.75
C LYS A 14 -29.42 4.46 9.78
N ARG A 15 -28.08 4.30 9.75
CA ARG A 15 -27.15 5.43 9.60
C ARG A 15 -27.39 6.19 8.29
N GLN A 16 -27.47 5.50 7.15
CA GLN A 16 -27.73 6.11 5.85
C GLN A 16 -29.07 6.85 5.81
N LYS A 17 -30.14 6.21 6.30
CA LYS A 17 -31.47 6.82 6.42
C LYS A 17 -31.45 8.07 7.30
N SER A 18 -30.77 8.02 8.44
CA SER A 18 -30.66 9.17 9.34
C SER A 18 -29.84 10.32 8.74
N LEU A 19 -28.80 10.02 7.95
CA LEU A 19 -28.02 11.03 7.24
C LEU A 19 -28.88 11.73 6.19
N HIS A 20 -29.61 10.95 5.39
CA HIS A 20 -30.46 11.47 4.33
C HIS A 20 -31.62 12.30 4.89
N LYS A 21 -32.27 11.84 5.96
CA LYS A 21 -33.47 12.49 6.50
C LYS A 21 -33.18 13.69 7.40
N TYR A 22 -32.10 13.64 8.19
CA TYR A 22 -31.86 14.64 9.25
C TYR A 22 -30.50 15.34 9.14
N GLY A 23 -29.66 14.95 8.19
CA GLY A 23 -28.34 15.54 7.99
C GLY A 23 -27.29 15.14 9.03
N ARG A 24 -26.05 15.59 8.78
CA ARG A 24 -24.83 15.17 9.50
C ARG A 24 -24.78 15.64 10.96
N ASN A 25 -25.44 16.76 11.27
CA ASN A 25 -25.42 17.35 12.62
C ASN A 25 -26.54 16.81 13.52
N SER A 26 -27.44 15.99 13.00
CA SER A 26 -28.53 15.42 13.79
C SER A 26 -28.03 14.44 14.86
N GLN A 27 -28.66 14.46 16.03
CA GLN A 27 -28.39 13.49 17.09
C GLN A 27 -28.66 12.05 16.62
N ALA A 28 -29.69 11.85 15.80
CA ALA A 28 -30.01 10.55 15.20
C ALA A 28 -28.86 10.01 14.33
N TYR A 29 -28.28 10.83 13.45
CA TYR A 29 -27.13 10.42 12.66
C TYR A 29 -25.90 10.12 13.52
N ARG A 30 -25.60 10.98 14.51
CA ARG A 30 -24.47 10.78 15.43
C ARG A 30 -24.61 9.48 16.20
N PHE A 31 -25.80 9.16 16.70
CA PHE A 31 -26.09 7.91 17.39
C PHE A 31 -25.80 6.69 16.50
N TRP A 32 -26.37 6.64 15.29
CA TRP A 32 -26.18 5.50 14.39
C TRP A 32 -24.75 5.38 13.88
N ARG A 33 -24.07 6.51 13.60
CA ARG A 33 -22.64 6.52 13.26
C ARG A 33 -21.80 5.89 14.38
N ASN A 34 -22.00 6.34 15.62
CA ASN A 34 -21.24 5.85 16.77
C ASN A 34 -21.54 4.38 17.06
N LYS A 35 -22.80 3.95 16.90
CA LYS A 35 -23.19 2.55 16.99
C LYS A 35 -22.43 1.70 15.97
N VAL A 36 -22.53 2.03 14.68
CA VAL A 36 -21.81 1.32 13.60
C VAL A 36 -20.29 1.28 13.87
N GLN A 37 -19.69 2.37 14.36
CA GLN A 37 -18.27 2.37 14.70
C GLN A 37 -17.91 1.40 15.84
N ARG A 38 -18.72 1.36 16.91
CA ARG A 38 -18.53 0.39 18.01
C ARG A 38 -18.68 -1.04 17.50
N ASP A 39 -19.66 -1.26 16.66
CA ASP A 39 -20.00 -2.57 16.10
C ASP A 39 -18.85 -3.11 15.23
N VAL A 40 -18.32 -2.27 14.34
CA VAL A 40 -17.14 -2.60 13.52
C VAL A 40 -15.91 -2.85 14.39
N LYS A 41 -15.67 -2.02 15.42
CA LYS A 41 -14.54 -2.20 16.34
C LYS A 41 -14.64 -3.54 17.09
N LEU A 42 -15.83 -3.91 17.53
CA LEU A 42 -16.09 -5.19 18.20
C LEU A 42 -15.88 -6.38 17.26
N ALA A 43 -16.42 -6.30 16.04
CA ALA A 43 -16.25 -7.34 15.03
C ALA A 43 -14.78 -7.56 14.67
N ARG A 44 -14.02 -6.47 14.45
CA ARG A 44 -12.57 -6.53 14.21
C ARG A 44 -11.83 -7.19 15.35
N ARG A 45 -12.15 -6.82 16.61
CA ARG A 45 -11.52 -7.44 17.80
C ARG A 45 -11.81 -8.93 17.88
N LYS A 46 -13.06 -9.35 17.67
CA LYS A 46 -13.45 -10.78 17.67
C LYS A 46 -12.74 -11.55 16.56
N SER A 47 -12.69 -11.00 15.35
CA SER A 47 -11.98 -11.60 14.22
C SER A 47 -10.48 -11.74 14.50
N TYR A 48 -9.84 -10.71 15.06
CA TYR A 48 -8.43 -10.77 15.44
C TYR A 48 -8.15 -11.86 16.49
N ALA A 49 -8.95 -11.93 17.56
CA ALA A 49 -8.80 -12.95 18.59
C ALA A 49 -8.99 -14.38 18.05
N ASN A 50 -9.96 -14.58 17.15
CA ASN A 50 -10.30 -15.90 16.63
C ASN A 50 -9.36 -16.37 15.51
N SER A 51 -9.03 -15.49 14.57
CA SER A 51 -8.28 -15.83 13.36
C SER A 51 -6.78 -15.54 13.51
N VAL A 52 -6.41 -14.42 14.12
CA VAL A 52 -5.03 -13.91 14.08
C VAL A 52 -4.23 -14.36 15.30
N GLN A 53 -4.78 -14.27 16.51
CA GLN A 53 -4.04 -14.60 17.73
C GLN A 53 -3.50 -16.04 17.75
N LYS A 54 -4.29 -17.00 17.23
CA LYS A 54 -3.90 -18.42 17.15
C LYS A 54 -2.86 -18.70 16.05
N LEU A 55 -2.84 -17.91 14.98
CA LEU A 55 -1.91 -18.08 13.86
C LEU A 55 -0.52 -17.55 14.16
N LYS A 56 -0.37 -16.65 15.15
CA LYS A 56 0.93 -16.03 15.48
C LYS A 56 2.01 -17.07 15.79
N SER A 57 1.68 -18.14 16.51
CA SER A 57 2.61 -19.22 16.85
C SER A 57 2.57 -20.39 15.87
N ALA A 58 1.41 -20.69 15.28
CA ALA A 58 1.23 -21.87 14.42
C ALA A 58 1.64 -21.64 12.95
N ASN A 59 1.44 -20.43 12.41
CA ASN A 59 1.77 -20.11 11.01
C ASN A 59 1.98 -18.60 10.81
N PRO A 60 3.21 -18.10 11.03
CA PRO A 60 3.53 -16.66 10.94
C PRO A 60 3.24 -16.02 9.57
N SER A 61 3.43 -16.77 8.48
CA SER A 61 3.15 -16.27 7.12
C SER A 61 1.65 -16.05 6.89
N ARG A 62 0.80 -16.98 7.33
CA ARG A 62 -0.65 -16.83 7.26
C ARG A 62 -1.15 -15.75 8.23
N TRP A 63 -0.57 -15.68 9.43
CA TRP A 63 -0.82 -14.61 10.39
C TRP A 63 -0.61 -13.23 9.76
N TRP A 64 0.53 -13.00 9.11
CA TRP A 64 0.83 -11.71 8.48
C TRP A 64 -0.13 -11.39 7.32
N LYS A 65 -0.52 -12.40 6.52
CA LYS A 65 -1.56 -12.21 5.47
C LYS A 65 -2.89 -11.77 6.04
N GLU A 66 -3.36 -12.39 7.13
CA GLU A 66 -4.62 -12.03 7.81
C GLU A 66 -4.54 -10.63 8.45
N VAL A 67 -3.40 -10.27 9.06
CA VAL A 67 -3.15 -8.92 9.59
C VAL A 67 -3.26 -7.88 8.47
N LYS A 68 -2.63 -8.12 7.32
CA LYS A 68 -2.75 -7.24 6.15
C LYS A 68 -4.19 -7.13 5.66
N SER A 69 -4.94 -8.24 5.65
CA SER A 69 -6.35 -8.25 5.26
C SER A 69 -7.22 -7.38 6.17
N ILE A 70 -7.09 -7.54 7.50
CA ILE A 70 -7.85 -6.75 8.48
C ILE A 70 -7.47 -5.26 8.44
N GLY A 71 -6.18 -4.96 8.18
CA GLY A 71 -5.67 -3.61 8.05
C GLY A 71 -6.01 -2.92 6.72
N GLY A 72 -6.62 -3.61 5.75
CA GLY A 72 -6.82 -3.08 4.40
C GLY A 72 -5.54 -2.94 3.59
N LEU A 73 -4.44 -3.53 4.07
CA LEU A 73 -3.14 -3.61 3.38
C LEU A 73 -3.08 -4.81 2.42
N SER A 74 -4.08 -5.69 2.47
CA SER A 74 -4.31 -6.73 1.47
C SER A 74 -5.07 -6.13 0.30
N SER A 75 -4.40 -5.34 -0.52
CA SER A 75 -4.95 -5.00 -1.83
C SER A 75 -4.85 -6.24 -2.71
N ARG A 76 -5.99 -6.73 -3.22
CA ARG A 76 -6.02 -7.69 -4.34
C ARG A 76 -5.72 -6.98 -5.66
N GLU A 77 -5.98 -5.69 -5.71
CA GLU A 77 -5.69 -4.83 -6.85
C GLU A 77 -4.27 -4.30 -6.72
N SER A 78 -3.52 -4.28 -7.83
CA SER A 78 -2.23 -3.60 -7.88
C SER A 78 -2.42 -2.17 -7.36
N TRP A 79 -1.52 -1.71 -6.49
CA TRP A 79 -1.52 -0.33 -5.96
C TRP A 79 -1.61 0.73 -7.08
N VAL A 80 -1.15 0.37 -8.29
CA VAL A 80 -1.27 1.16 -9.53
C VAL A 80 -2.73 1.53 -9.83
N HIS A 81 -3.69 0.66 -9.57
CA HIS A 81 -5.12 0.96 -9.77
C HIS A 81 -5.66 2.04 -8.82
N GLN A 82 -4.97 2.31 -7.70
CA GLN A 82 -5.34 3.42 -6.79
C GLN A 82 -4.87 4.78 -7.31
N LEU A 83 -3.98 4.80 -8.31
CA LEU A 83 -3.44 6.00 -8.93
C LEU A 83 -4.13 6.36 -10.25
N LEU A 84 -5.02 5.48 -10.74
CA LEU A 84 -5.87 5.79 -11.89
C LEU A 84 -6.85 6.90 -11.51
N SER A 85 -7.03 7.84 -12.42
CA SER A 85 -7.88 9.01 -12.25
C SER A 85 -8.60 9.34 -13.56
N GLU A 86 -9.49 10.33 -13.55
CA GLU A 86 -10.12 10.83 -14.77
C GLU A 86 -9.10 11.32 -15.81
N VAL A 87 -7.90 11.71 -15.37
CA VAL A 87 -6.79 12.18 -16.21
C VAL A 87 -5.94 11.02 -16.75
N ASN A 88 -5.76 9.95 -15.98
CA ASN A 88 -5.01 8.75 -16.35
C ASN A 88 -5.89 7.51 -16.11
N PRO A 89 -6.83 7.21 -17.01
CA PRO A 89 -7.82 6.16 -16.81
C PRO A 89 -7.24 4.75 -16.95
N THR A 90 -6.13 4.60 -17.70
CA THR A 90 -5.42 3.32 -17.87
C THR A 90 -4.02 3.35 -17.26
N CYS A 91 -3.44 2.15 -17.08
CA CYS A 91 -2.07 2.02 -16.57
C CYS A 91 -1.06 2.59 -17.58
N GLU A 92 -1.35 2.48 -18.86
CA GLU A 92 -0.60 3.03 -19.97
C GLU A 92 -0.57 4.56 -19.91
N ASP A 93 -1.73 5.20 -19.73
CA ASP A 93 -1.82 6.66 -19.59
C ASP A 93 -1.06 7.16 -18.37
N LEU A 94 -1.14 6.45 -17.24
CA LEU A 94 -0.39 6.77 -16.03
C LEU A 94 1.12 6.65 -16.25
N ALA A 95 1.57 5.59 -16.96
CA ALA A 95 2.96 5.39 -17.28
C ALA A 95 3.50 6.49 -18.22
N GLU A 96 2.72 6.85 -19.25
CA GLU A 96 3.03 7.95 -20.17
C GLU A 96 3.18 9.28 -19.42
N SER A 97 2.21 9.60 -18.54
CA SER A 97 2.21 10.79 -17.70
C SER A 97 3.44 10.85 -16.78
N TYR A 98 3.78 9.74 -16.14
CA TYR A 98 4.93 9.64 -15.26
C TYR A 98 6.26 9.76 -16.04
N ASN A 99 6.37 9.09 -17.19
CA ASN A 99 7.53 9.20 -18.07
C ASN A 99 7.73 10.64 -18.56
N GLY A 100 6.65 11.32 -18.96
CA GLY A 100 6.69 12.74 -19.32
C GLY A 100 7.19 13.63 -18.19
N TYR A 101 6.77 13.35 -16.95
CA TYR A 101 7.30 14.04 -15.78
C TYR A 101 8.80 13.80 -15.57
N LEU A 102 9.26 12.55 -15.66
CA LEU A 102 10.68 12.23 -15.53
C LEU A 102 11.53 12.89 -16.64
N VAL A 103 11.05 12.87 -17.89
CA VAL A 103 11.70 13.58 -19.00
C VAL A 103 11.74 15.08 -18.74
N GLY A 104 10.67 15.64 -18.18
CA GLY A 104 10.65 17.04 -17.74
C GLY A 104 11.75 17.36 -16.73
N LEU A 105 11.95 16.48 -15.74
CA LEU A 105 13.03 16.63 -14.76
C LEU A 105 14.41 16.56 -15.41
N THR A 106 14.59 15.69 -16.40
CA THR A 106 15.90 15.48 -17.06
C THR A 106 16.12 16.36 -18.28
N SER A 107 15.16 17.21 -18.65
CA SER A 107 15.20 18.05 -19.86
C SER A 107 16.40 19.01 -19.93
N HIS A 108 16.92 19.42 -18.77
CA HIS A 108 18.08 20.30 -18.66
C HIS A 108 19.43 19.54 -18.66
N PHE A 109 19.40 18.21 -18.57
CA PHE A 109 20.60 17.42 -18.70
C PHE A 109 21.04 17.43 -20.15
N LYS A 110 22.27 17.88 -20.39
CA LYS A 110 22.93 17.72 -21.68
C LYS A 110 23.22 16.23 -21.84
N PRO A 111 22.73 15.57 -22.91
CA PRO A 111 23.12 14.20 -23.20
C PRO A 111 24.64 14.13 -23.22
N LEU A 112 25.20 13.10 -22.58
CA LEU A 112 26.63 12.83 -22.73
C LEU A 112 26.85 12.64 -24.23
N LEU A 113 27.77 13.42 -24.80
CA LEU A 113 28.22 13.17 -26.17
C LEU A 113 28.66 11.70 -26.20
N GLU A 114 28.17 10.95 -27.19
CA GLU A 114 28.73 9.63 -27.46
C GLU A 114 30.23 9.84 -27.63
N CYS A 115 30.99 9.38 -26.63
CA CYS A 115 32.42 9.34 -26.69
C CYS A 115 32.73 8.25 -27.71
N THR A 116 32.81 8.61 -29.00
CA THR A 116 33.26 7.72 -30.07
C THR A 116 34.77 7.50 -30.02
N ASP A 117 35.41 7.84 -28.90
CA ASP A 117 36.74 7.35 -28.60
C ASP A 117 36.59 5.98 -27.95
N ASP A 118 36.81 4.93 -28.75
CA ASP A 118 37.26 3.60 -28.33
C ASP A 118 38.65 3.69 -27.66
N GLN A 119 38.87 4.69 -26.79
CA GLN A 119 39.97 4.67 -25.85
C GLN A 119 39.52 3.74 -24.73
N GLU A 120 39.86 2.45 -24.85
CA GLU A 120 40.00 1.55 -23.70
C GLU A 120 40.95 2.24 -22.71
N THR A 121 40.39 3.08 -21.84
CA THR A 121 41.11 3.61 -20.70
C THR A 121 41.23 2.43 -19.74
N GLU A 122 42.42 1.82 -19.69
CA GLU A 122 42.72 0.79 -18.70
C GLU A 122 42.30 1.30 -17.33
N VAL A 123 41.39 0.56 -16.69
CA VAL A 123 40.86 0.93 -15.37
C VAL A 123 42.06 1.05 -14.42
N PRO A 124 42.29 2.23 -13.81
CA PRO A 124 43.44 2.41 -12.94
C PRO A 124 43.48 1.37 -11.82
N ASN A 125 44.63 0.72 -11.63
CA ASN A 125 44.79 -0.41 -10.70
C ASN A 125 44.34 -0.11 -9.25
N TYR A 126 44.36 1.15 -8.82
CA TYR A 126 43.89 1.53 -7.47
C TYR A 126 42.36 1.46 -7.30
N LEU A 127 41.60 1.45 -8.41
CA LEU A 127 40.15 1.24 -8.42
C LEU A 127 39.77 -0.24 -8.50
N LEU A 128 40.73 -1.11 -8.83
CA LEU A 128 40.51 -2.55 -8.84
C LEU A 128 40.53 -3.08 -7.41
N VAL A 129 39.34 -3.46 -6.92
CA VAL A 129 39.22 -4.09 -5.60
C VAL A 129 39.25 -5.59 -5.76
N ASN A 130 40.17 -6.25 -5.04
CA ASN A 130 40.26 -7.70 -5.03
C ASN A 130 39.14 -8.29 -4.15
N ILE A 131 38.50 -9.36 -4.61
CA ILE A 131 37.50 -10.14 -3.88
C ILE A 131 37.94 -10.46 -2.44
N GLY A 132 39.23 -10.76 -2.22
CA GLY A 132 39.77 -11.01 -0.88
C GLY A 132 39.70 -9.80 0.06
N GLN A 133 39.87 -8.59 -0.46
CA GLN A 133 39.74 -7.34 0.32
C GLN A 133 38.27 -7.08 0.68
N VAL A 134 37.33 -7.39 -0.23
CA VAL A 134 35.90 -7.28 0.06
C VAL A 134 35.51 -8.22 1.19
N TYR A 135 35.98 -9.48 1.15
CA TYR A 135 35.67 -10.45 2.19
C TYR A 135 36.29 -10.13 3.56
N SER A 136 37.46 -9.49 3.62
CA SER A 136 38.07 -9.12 4.90
C SER A 136 37.32 -7.97 5.59
N VAL A 137 36.82 -6.99 4.83
CA VAL A 137 36.03 -5.87 5.36
C VAL A 137 34.65 -6.34 5.84
N LEU A 138 33.97 -7.20 5.07
CA LEU A 138 32.66 -7.74 5.45
C LEU A 138 32.68 -8.64 6.69
N ARG A 139 33.85 -9.20 7.02
CA ARG A 139 34.01 -10.09 8.18
C ARG A 139 34.39 -9.34 9.46
N THR A 140 34.76 -8.06 9.33
CA THR A 140 35.11 -7.18 10.45
C THR A 140 34.01 -6.17 10.80
N SER A 141 32.88 -6.19 10.08
CA SER A 141 31.63 -5.45 10.41
C SER A 141 30.68 -6.31 11.25
#